data_AF-A0A2D9HE83-F1
#
_entry.id   AF-A0A2D9HE83-F1
#
_cell.length_a   1.000
_cell.length_b   1.000
_cell.length_c   1.000
_cell.angle_alpha   90.00
_cell.angle_beta   90.00
_cell.angle_gamma   90.00
#
_symmetry.space_group_name_H-M   'P 1'
#
loop_
_entity.id
_entity.type
_entity.pdbx_description
1 polymer ?
#
loop_
_entity_poly.entity_id
_entity_poly.type
_entity_poly.pdbx_seq_one_letter_code
_entity_poly.pdbx_strand_id
1 'polypeptide(L)' 'MAKNDDHRDLRSRIEQLKSDHQALKAQLIELRDRPYLSVEEQIEIRTLQKMKLMKKDSLAMLLSLGQGHA' A
#
# COMPACT_ATOMS: atom_id res chain seq x y z
N MET A 1 0.06 31.61 -3.76
CA MET A 1 -1.02 30.60 -3.70
C MET A 1 -0.57 29.14 -3.82
N ALA A 2 0.71 28.80 -4.07
CA ALA A 2 1.11 27.41 -4.42
C ALA A 2 1.06 26.36 -3.29
N LYS A 3 1.27 26.72 -2.02
CA LYS A 3 1.42 25.74 -0.92
C LYS A 3 0.17 24.90 -0.61
N ASN A 4 -1.02 25.35 -1.00
CA ASN A 4 -2.27 24.67 -0.62
C ASN A 4 -2.61 23.47 -1.53
N ASP A 5 -2.13 23.45 -2.77
CA ASP A 5 -2.38 22.35 -3.71
C ASP A 5 -1.46 21.15 -3.38
N ASP A 6 -0.19 21.40 -3.05
CA ASP A 6 0.78 20.35 -2.71
C ASP A 6 0.34 19.47 -1.52
N HIS A 7 -0.28 20.08 -0.51
CA HIS A 7 -0.79 19.34 0.66
C HIS A 7 -2.06 18.53 0.34
N ARG A 8 -2.90 19.02 -0.58
CA ARG A 8 -4.10 18.29 -1.04
C ARG A 8 -3.71 17.08 -1.89
N ASP A 9 -2.68 17.23 -2.72
CA ASP A 9 -2.12 16.14 -3.52
C ASP A 9 -1.44 15.08 -2.64
N LEU A 10 -0.68 15.51 -1.62
CA LEU A 10 -0.06 14.60 -0.66
C LEU A 10 -1.11 13.79 0.13
N ARG A 11 -2.16 14.45 0.64
CA ARG A 11 -3.26 13.76 1.33
C ARG A 11 -3.93 12.74 0.40
N SER A 12 -4.22 13.13 -0.84
CA SER A 12 -4.84 12.25 -1.83
C SER A 12 -3.96 11.03 -2.14
N ARG A 13 -2.64 11.25 -2.23
CA ARG A 13 -1.67 10.18 -2.44
C ARG A 13 -1.59 9.22 -1.25
N ILE A 14 -1.62 9.73 -0.03
CA ILE A 14 -1.65 8.92 1.20
C ILE A 14 -2.90 8.04 1.24
N GLU A 15 -4.07 8.60 0.95
CA GLU A 15 -5.33 7.84 0.92
C GLU A 15 -5.31 6.76 -0.17
N GLN A 16 -4.79 7.06 -1.36
CA GLN A 16 -4.63 6.06 -2.42
C GLN A 16 -3.70 4.92 -1.98
N LEU A 17 -2.55 5.22 -1.36
CA LEU A 17 -1.62 4.20 -0.89
C LEU A 17 -2.22 3.32 0.21
N LYS A 18 -3.04 3.88 1.09
CA LYS A 18 -3.80 3.11 2.10
C LYS A 18 -4.80 2.18 1.44
N SER A 19 -5.58 2.69 0.49
CA SER A 19 -6.57 1.90 -0.27
C SER A 19 -5.88 0.74 -1.01
N ASP A 20 -4.81 1.02 -1.75
CA ASP A 20 -4.03 0.01 -2.45
C ASP A 20 -3.49 -1.06 -1.49
N HIS A 21 -2.92 -0.64 -0.35
CA HIS A 21 -2.40 -1.56 0.66
C HIS A 21 -3.50 -2.44 1.27
N GLN A 22 -4.70 -1.91 1.49
CA GLN A 22 -5.84 -2.67 1.98
C GLN A 22 -6.36 -3.66 0.93
N ALA A 23 -6.46 -3.24 -0.33
CA ALA A 23 -6.86 -4.12 -1.44
C ALA A 23 -5.90 -5.31 -1.60
N LEU A 24 -4.59 -5.07 -1.55
CA LEU A 24 -3.59 -6.14 -1.58
C LEU A 24 -3.68 -7.07 -0.37
N LYS A 25 -4.03 -6.53 0.82
CA LYS A 25 -4.27 -7.35 2.01
C LYS A 25 -5.50 -8.24 1.84
N ALA A 26 -6.58 -7.76 1.23
CA ALA A 26 -7.79 -8.54 0.97
C ALA A 26 -7.50 -9.71 0.01
N GLN A 27 -6.81 -9.45 -1.11
CA GLN A 27 -6.41 -10.48 -2.07
C GLN A 27 -5.54 -11.58 -1.41
N LEU A 28 -4.61 -11.18 -0.52
CA LEU A 28 -3.80 -12.14 0.24
C LEU A 28 -4.62 -12.99 1.21
N ILE A 29 -5.68 -12.44 1.81
CA ILE A 29 -6.56 -13.21 2.71
C ILE A 29 -7.36 -14.23 1.90
N GLU A 30 -7.92 -13.83 0.76
CA GLU A 30 -8.67 -14.73 -0.13
C GLU A 30 -7.83 -15.91 -0.62
N LEU A 31 -6.56 -15.68 -0.94
CA LEU A 31 -5.64 -16.75 -1.34
C LEU A 31 -5.21 -17.62 -0.14
N ARG A 32 -4.97 -17.02 1.02
CA ARG A 32 -4.56 -17.77 2.23
C ARG A 32 -5.65 -18.69 2.76
N ASP A 33 -6.92 -18.32 2.61
CA ASP A 33 -8.04 -19.11 3.10
C ASP A 33 -8.34 -20.33 2.19
N ARG A 34 -7.61 -20.49 1.07
CA ARG A 34 -7.70 -21.68 0.21
C ARG A 34 -6.91 -22.84 0.81
N PRO A 35 -7.46 -24.07 0.85
CA PRO A 35 -6.81 -25.24 1.45
C PRO A 35 -5.59 -25.72 0.66
N TYR A 36 -5.56 -25.48 -0.65
CA TYR A 36 -4.46 -25.84 -1.54
C TYR A 36 -4.21 -24.69 -2.51
N LEU A 37 -2.94 -24.47 -2.81
CA LEU A 37 -2.48 -23.43 -3.72
C LEU A 37 -1.61 -24.06 -4.81
N SER A 38 -1.95 -23.75 -6.05
CA SER A 38 -1.09 -24.02 -7.21
C SER A 38 0.22 -23.25 -7.11
N VAL A 39 1.21 -23.65 -7.91
CA VAL A 39 2.50 -22.96 -7.99
C VAL A 39 2.32 -21.50 -8.43
N GLU A 40 1.41 -21.24 -9.37
CA GLU A 40 1.10 -19.89 -9.83
C GLU A 40 0.52 -19.03 -8.70
N GLU A 41 -0.43 -19.58 -7.93
CA GLU A 41 -1.00 -18.87 -6.79
C GLU A 41 0.03 -18.61 -5.68
N GLN A 42 0.99 -19.52 -5.46
CA GLN A 42 2.08 -19.29 -4.52
C GLN A 42 3.02 -18.17 -4.98
N ILE A 43 3.29 -18.07 -6.29
CA ILE A 43 4.04 -16.96 -6.87
C ILE A 43 3.26 -15.67 -6.72
N GLU A 44 1.96 -15.68 -7.01
CA GLU A 44 1.08 -14.52 -6.88
C GLU A 44 1.05 -13.99 -5.45
N ILE A 45 0.95 -14.87 -4.44
CA ILE A 45 1.06 -14.48 -3.02
C ILE A 45 2.35 -13.71 -2.76
N ARG A 46 3.49 -14.19 -3.26
CA ARG A 46 4.78 -13.50 -3.06
C ARG A 46 4.81 -12.14 -3.77
N THR A 47 4.24 -12.05 -4.96
CA THR A 47 4.09 -10.80 -5.71
C THR A 47 3.23 -9.80 -4.93
N LEU A 48 2.06 -10.20 -4.47
CA LEU A 48 1.15 -9.39 -3.66
C LEU A 48 1.78 -8.93 -2.34
N GLN A 49 2.53 -9.82 -1.65
CA GLN A 49 3.27 -9.48 -0.44
C GLN A 49 4.34 -8.41 -0.70
N LYS A 50 5.09 -8.53 -1.80
CA LYS A 50 6.10 -7.54 -2.19
C LYS A 50 5.45 -6.20 -2.51
N MET A 51 4.38 -6.19 -3.30
CA MET A 51 3.63 -4.97 -3.61
C MET A 51 3.11 -4.29 -2.34
N LYS A 52 2.53 -5.07 -1.41
CA LYS A 52 2.02 -4.55 -0.14
C LYS A 52 3.14 -3.91 0.69
N LEU A 53 4.31 -4.56 0.76
CA LEU A 53 5.48 -4.01 1.45
C LEU A 53 5.89 -2.66 0.84
N MET A 54 6.03 -2.59 -0.48
CA MET A 54 6.40 -1.35 -1.18
C MET A 54 5.40 -0.21 -0.93
N LYS A 55 4.10 -0.51 -0.87
CA LYS A 55 3.05 0.49 -0.58
C LYS A 55 3.13 0.97 0.87
N LYS A 56 3.37 0.06 1.83
CA LYS A 56 3.58 0.40 3.24
C LYS A 56 4.80 1.30 3.41
N ASP A 57 5.91 0.99 2.74
CA ASP A 57 7.14 1.78 2.84
C ASP A 57 6.97 3.17 2.21
N SER A 58 6.27 3.25 1.07
CA SER A 58 5.89 4.53 0.44
C SER A 58 5.01 5.37 1.37
N LEU A 59 4.03 4.74 2.03
CA LEU A 59 3.17 5.41 2.99
C LEU A 59 3.97 5.93 4.20
N ALA A 60 4.87 5.11 4.76
CA ALA A 60 5.73 5.51 5.87
C ALA A 60 6.63 6.70 5.50
N MET A 61 7.18 6.70 4.28
CA MET A 61 7.98 7.82 3.77
C MET A 61 7.15 9.11 3.67
N LEU A 62 5.95 9.05 3.09
CA LEU A 62 5.09 10.24 2.96
C LEU A 62 4.60 10.76 4.33
N LEU A 63 4.30 9.86 5.27
CA LEU A 63 3.93 10.25 6.63
C LEU A 63 5.10 10.90 7.38
N SER A 64 6.31 10.36 7.22
CA SER A 64 7.53 10.94 7.80
C SER A 64 7.81 12.35 7.25
N LEU A 65 7.63 12.55 5.93
CA LEU A 65 7.73 13.87 5.32
C LEU A 65 6.70 14.88 5.86
N GLY A 66 5.48 14.41 6.16
CA GLY A 66 4.43 15.24 6.77
C GLY A 66 4.67 15.57 8.25
N GLN A 67 5.51 14.79 8.95
CA GLN A 67 5.85 14.99 10.37
C GLN A 67 7.12 15.83 10.57
N GLY A 68 7.83 16.20 9.51
CA GLY A 68 9.04 17.04 9.52
C GLY A 68 8.80 18.55 9.64
N HIS A 69 7.82 18.98 10.44
CA HIS A 69 7.62 20.39 10.79
C HIS A 69 7.23 20.47 12.28
N ALA A 70 8.24 20.32 13.14
CA ALA A 70 8.23 20.72 14.55
C ALA A 70 9.60 21.34 14.87
#